data_AF-A0A1E3G190-F1
#
_entry.id   AF-A0A1E3G190-F1
#
_cell.length_a   1.000
_cell.length_b   1.000
_cell.length_c   1.000
_cell.angle_alpha   90.00
_cell.angle_beta   90.00
_cell.angle_gamma   90.00
#
_symmetry.space_group_name_H-M   'P 1'
#
loop_
_entity.id
_entity.type
_entity.pdbx_description
1 polymer ?
#
loop_
_entity_poly.entity_id
_entity_poly.type
_entity_poly.pdbx_seq_one_letter_code
_entity_poly.pdbx_strand_id
1 'polypeptide(L)'
;MAEHVPVLIAISSRLDEKQLLETYTDLKTKISENYQVSSEEVLYIRKSDLTDDWESELEKVSEILGKAFLNAKTVAHVALMVPAAFAFGLGVTLSRSQLPPMVIYHFQSNEYIPVIDLTDNPRKIKDISQPFEQTNVSFTKGQDTNHCAVLVQLASHSLKGSVLKYLETVGLNPSVLEISHKNAGNLQTWDWSKEVAEIYKAVQEVRKDSYIERFHIFLSSPVSIAFAFGLALGKYDKLTIYQYVPNSPNIYTAVLSFD
;
A
#
# COMPACT_ATOMS: atom_id res chain seq x y z
N MET A 1 -27.56 -0.29 12.08
CA MET A 1 -26.71 -1.00 11.11
C MET A 1 -25.63 -0.03 10.67
N ALA A 2 -24.40 -0.51 10.48
CA ALA A 2 -23.36 0.31 9.88
C ALA A 2 -23.69 0.53 8.40
N GLU A 3 -23.34 1.70 7.87
CA GLU A 3 -23.55 2.03 6.47
C GLU A 3 -22.29 1.68 5.67
N HIS A 4 -22.44 0.91 4.60
CA HIS A 4 -21.30 0.40 3.82
C HIS A 4 -21.04 1.31 2.62
N VAL A 5 -19.91 2.01 2.64
CA VAL A 5 -19.58 3.06 1.66
C VAL A 5 -18.57 2.51 0.65
N PRO A 6 -18.95 2.37 -0.64
CA PRO A 6 -18.03 2.00 -1.71
C PRO A 6 -17.06 3.15 -1.98
N VAL A 7 -15.77 2.82 -2.07
CA VAL A 7 -14.69 3.77 -2.30
C VAL A 7 -13.83 3.26 -3.45
N LEU A 8 -13.77 4.00 -4.56
CA LEU A 8 -12.87 3.71 -5.66
C LEU A 8 -11.97 4.92 -5.95
N ILE A 9 -10.66 4.70 -5.88
CA ILE A 9 -9.66 5.66 -6.35
C ILE A 9 -8.95 5.05 -7.55
N ALA A 10 -9.05 5.71 -8.70
CA ALA A 10 -8.43 5.28 -9.94
C ALA A 10 -7.56 6.40 -10.53
N ILE A 11 -6.27 6.11 -10.70
CA ILE A 11 -5.29 6.97 -11.35
C ILE A 11 -4.60 6.11 -12.40
N SER A 12 -5.11 6.17 -13.63
CA SER A 12 -4.60 5.34 -14.72
C SER A 12 -4.91 5.96 -16.08
N SER A 13 -3.94 5.86 -17.00
CA SER A 13 -4.14 6.14 -18.42
C SER A 13 -4.79 4.98 -19.19
N ARG A 14 -4.92 3.79 -18.58
CA ARG A 14 -5.23 2.53 -19.29
C ARG A 14 -6.72 2.30 -19.54
N LEU A 15 -7.57 2.93 -18.74
CA LEU A 15 -9.02 2.76 -18.80
C LEU A 15 -9.67 4.10 -19.12
N ASP A 16 -10.69 4.06 -19.95
CA ASP A 16 -11.55 5.21 -20.16
C ASP A 16 -12.52 5.41 -18.99
N GLU A 17 -13.23 6.54 -19.00
CA GLU A 17 -14.17 6.90 -17.94
C GLU A 17 -15.32 5.90 -17.79
N LYS A 18 -15.78 5.34 -18.91
CA LYS A 18 -16.89 4.37 -18.89
C LYS A 18 -16.43 3.08 -18.22
N GLN A 19 -15.24 2.58 -18.57
CA GLN A 19 -14.65 1.38 -17.96
C GLN A 19 -14.40 1.57 -16.45
N LEU A 20 -13.98 2.78 -16.04
CA LEU A 20 -13.81 3.10 -14.62
C LEU A 20 -15.13 3.16 -13.86
N LEU A 21 -16.20 3.69 -14.48
CA LEU A 21 -17.54 3.68 -13.89
C LEU A 21 -18.15 2.28 -13.83
N GLU A 22 -17.91 1.43 -14.84
CA GLU A 22 -18.25 0.01 -14.82
C GLU A 22 -17.54 -0.68 -13.64
N THR A 23 -16.25 -0.43 -13.50
CA THR A 23 -15.44 -0.95 -12.39
C THR A 23 -15.97 -0.50 -11.03
N TYR A 24 -16.42 0.74 -10.89
CA TYR A 24 -17.08 1.20 -9.65
C TYR A 24 -18.42 0.47 -9.41
N THR A 25 -19.20 0.27 -10.45
CA THR A 25 -20.49 -0.44 -10.40
C THR A 25 -20.31 -1.90 -9.97
N ASP A 26 -19.27 -2.56 -10.46
CA ASP A 26 -18.92 -3.93 -10.06
C ASP A 26 -18.55 -4.01 -8.57
N LEU A 27 -17.78 -3.03 -8.07
CA LEU A 27 -17.48 -2.93 -6.63
C LEU A 27 -18.77 -2.76 -5.80
N LYS A 28 -19.65 -1.82 -6.18
CA LYS A 28 -20.94 -1.61 -5.49
C LYS A 28 -21.77 -2.89 -5.47
N THR A 29 -21.85 -3.58 -6.61
CA THR A 29 -22.59 -4.84 -6.75
C THR A 29 -22.02 -5.89 -5.81
N LYS A 30 -20.69 -6.06 -5.79
CA LYS A 30 -20.02 -7.01 -4.90
C LYS A 30 -20.29 -6.75 -3.42
N ILE A 31 -20.27 -5.49 -3.00
CA ILE A 31 -20.59 -5.12 -1.61
C ILE A 31 -22.06 -5.43 -1.30
N SER A 32 -22.96 -5.17 -2.25
CA SER A 32 -24.41 -5.36 -2.07
C SER A 32 -24.84 -6.81 -1.91
N GLU A 33 -23.99 -7.78 -2.28
CA GLU A 33 -24.23 -9.22 -2.03
C GLU A 33 -24.38 -9.53 -0.54
N ASN A 34 -23.70 -8.77 0.33
CA ASN A 34 -23.62 -9.05 1.76
C ASN A 34 -24.08 -7.88 2.64
N TYR A 35 -24.17 -6.67 2.10
CA TYR A 35 -24.35 -5.45 2.89
C TYR A 35 -25.33 -4.47 2.26
N GLN A 36 -25.96 -3.66 3.11
CA GLN A 36 -26.71 -2.49 2.64
C GLN A 36 -25.72 -1.38 2.27
N VAL A 37 -25.62 -1.11 0.97
CA VAL A 37 -24.72 -0.11 0.40
C VAL A 37 -25.28 1.30 0.55
N SER A 38 -24.44 2.24 0.95
CA SER A 38 -24.76 3.67 1.00
C SER A 38 -25.12 4.23 -0.38
N SER A 39 -25.96 5.25 -0.40
CA SER A 39 -26.14 6.08 -1.60
C SER A 39 -24.96 7.04 -1.83
N GLU A 40 -24.10 7.25 -0.83
CA GLU A 40 -22.91 8.10 -0.95
C GLU A 40 -21.92 7.50 -1.96
N GLU A 41 -21.37 8.36 -2.81
CA GLU A 41 -20.39 7.97 -3.82
C GLU A 41 -19.04 8.60 -3.52
N VAL A 42 -18.07 7.74 -3.21
CA VAL A 42 -16.68 8.15 -2.97
C VAL A 42 -15.83 7.63 -4.13
N LEU A 43 -15.84 8.39 -5.21
CA LEU A 43 -15.17 8.06 -6.47
C LEU A 43 -14.17 9.17 -6.83
N TYR A 44 -12.92 8.78 -7.08
CA TYR A 44 -11.90 9.66 -7.64
C TYR A 44 -11.31 9.05 -8.90
N ILE A 45 -11.34 9.79 -10.00
CA ILE A 45 -10.82 9.35 -11.29
C ILE A 45 -9.85 10.39 -11.85
N ARG A 46 -8.62 9.94 -12.13
CA ARG A 46 -7.64 10.64 -12.94
C ARG A 46 -7.26 9.78 -14.14
N LYS A 47 -7.53 10.31 -15.34
CA LYS A 47 -7.29 9.65 -16.65
C LYS A 47 -5.87 9.87 -17.17
N SER A 48 -4.89 9.82 -16.28
CA SER A 48 -3.49 9.92 -16.64
C SER A 48 -2.66 9.14 -15.64
N ASP A 49 -1.49 8.69 -16.08
CA ASP A 49 -0.52 8.15 -15.14
C ASP A 49 0.04 9.27 -14.26
N LEU A 50 0.54 8.89 -13.10
CA LEU A 50 1.13 9.81 -12.13
C LEU A 50 2.62 9.94 -12.44
N THR A 51 2.98 10.96 -13.21
CA THR A 51 4.36 11.25 -13.62
C THR A 51 5.01 12.36 -12.80
N ASP A 52 4.19 13.21 -12.20
CA ASP A 52 4.51 14.41 -11.44
C ASP A 52 3.44 14.66 -10.36
N ASP A 53 3.65 15.69 -9.53
CA ASP A 53 2.68 16.21 -8.56
C ASP A 53 2.09 15.17 -7.58
N TRP A 54 2.87 14.15 -7.26
CA TRP A 54 2.47 13.06 -6.37
C TRP A 54 1.94 13.55 -5.03
N GLU A 55 2.55 14.58 -4.43
CA GLU A 55 2.14 15.16 -3.15
C GLU A 55 0.79 15.88 -3.25
N SER A 56 0.59 16.71 -4.27
CA SER A 56 -0.68 17.43 -4.48
C SER A 56 -1.82 16.45 -4.75
N GLU A 57 -1.54 15.39 -5.52
CA GLU A 57 -2.51 14.35 -5.79
C GLU A 57 -2.85 13.56 -4.51
N LEU A 58 -1.84 13.24 -3.72
CA LEU A 58 -1.99 12.56 -2.44
C LEU A 58 -2.86 13.37 -1.48
N GLU A 59 -2.63 14.67 -1.38
CA GLU A 59 -3.41 15.59 -0.56
C GLU A 59 -4.89 15.55 -0.97
N LYS A 60 -5.19 15.76 -2.26
CA LYS A 60 -6.56 15.72 -2.80
C LYS A 60 -7.28 14.41 -2.48
N VAL A 61 -6.65 13.27 -2.78
CA VAL A 61 -7.23 11.95 -2.55
C VAL A 61 -7.42 11.70 -1.05
N SER A 62 -6.46 12.10 -0.23
CA SER A 62 -6.56 11.94 1.23
C SER A 62 -7.68 12.77 1.85
N GLU A 63 -8.00 13.95 1.30
CA GLU A 63 -9.13 14.76 1.75
C GLU A 63 -10.47 14.09 1.43
N ILE A 64 -10.59 13.54 0.21
CA ILE A 64 -11.78 12.80 -0.24
C ILE A 64 -12.01 11.57 0.66
N LEU A 65 -10.98 10.77 0.89
CA LEU A 65 -11.06 9.59 1.76
C LEU A 65 -11.24 9.97 3.22
N GLY A 66 -10.63 11.06 3.66
CA GLY A 66 -10.78 11.60 5.00
C GLY A 66 -12.25 11.84 5.33
N LYS A 67 -13.04 12.40 4.39
CA LYS A 67 -14.48 12.61 4.55
C LYS A 67 -15.25 11.29 4.73
N ALA A 68 -14.97 10.30 3.88
CA ALA A 68 -15.58 8.97 3.96
C ALA A 68 -15.27 8.24 5.29
N PHE A 69 -14.10 8.51 5.87
CA PHE A 69 -13.58 7.86 7.08
C PHE A 69 -13.95 8.56 8.39
N LEU A 70 -14.61 9.73 8.35
CA LEU A 70 -14.94 10.51 9.55
C LEU A 70 -16.20 10.02 10.28
N ASN A 71 -17.05 9.23 9.63
CA ASN A 71 -18.26 8.73 10.26
C ASN A 71 -17.99 7.39 10.96
N ALA A 72 -17.99 7.36 12.30
CA ALA A 72 -17.77 6.14 13.09
C ALA A 72 -18.83 5.03 12.87
N LYS A 73 -19.90 5.31 12.13
CA LYS A 73 -20.95 4.35 11.76
C LYS A 73 -20.82 3.83 10.33
N THR A 74 -19.79 4.24 9.57
CA THR A 74 -19.56 3.74 8.23
C THR A 74 -18.47 2.66 8.20
N VAL A 75 -18.64 1.71 7.29
CA VAL A 75 -17.59 0.77 6.89
C VAL A 75 -17.18 1.14 5.48
N ALA A 76 -15.91 1.52 5.31
CA ALA A 76 -15.42 1.85 3.98
C ALA A 76 -14.97 0.60 3.22
N HIS A 77 -15.46 0.43 2.00
CA HIS A 77 -15.06 -0.66 1.10
C HIS A 77 -14.14 -0.09 0.01
N VAL A 78 -12.83 -0.22 0.20
CA VAL A 78 -11.80 0.49 -0.55
C VAL A 78 -11.21 -0.38 -1.66
N ALA A 79 -11.32 0.11 -2.90
CA ALA A 79 -10.60 -0.39 -4.06
C ALA A 79 -9.68 0.70 -4.61
N LEU A 80 -8.44 0.32 -4.95
CA LEU A 80 -7.43 1.23 -5.45
C LEU A 80 -6.87 0.73 -6.78
N MET A 81 -6.96 1.57 -7.81
CA MET A 81 -6.38 1.37 -9.13
C MET A 81 -5.32 2.44 -9.37
N VAL A 82 -4.25 2.38 -8.59
CA VAL A 82 -3.19 3.39 -8.53
C VAL A 82 -1.82 2.70 -8.44
N PRO A 83 -0.70 3.40 -8.69
CA PRO A 83 0.62 2.86 -8.44
C PRO A 83 0.80 2.41 -6.99
N ALA A 84 1.51 1.30 -6.75
CA ALA A 84 1.71 0.76 -5.39
C ALA A 84 2.41 1.77 -4.46
N ALA A 85 3.35 2.57 -4.98
CA ALA A 85 3.99 3.66 -4.25
C ALA A 85 2.98 4.70 -3.75
N PHE A 86 1.99 5.06 -4.60
CA PHE A 86 0.95 6.02 -4.25
C PHE A 86 0.02 5.44 -3.20
N ALA A 87 -0.42 4.20 -3.38
CA ALA A 87 -1.24 3.48 -2.41
C ALA A 87 -0.57 3.39 -1.04
N PHE A 88 0.72 3.06 -0.98
CA PHE A 88 1.46 3.07 0.28
C PHE A 88 1.50 4.47 0.92
N GLY A 89 1.84 5.52 0.16
CA GLY A 89 1.81 6.89 0.67
C GLY A 89 0.44 7.35 1.15
N LEU A 90 -0.63 6.89 0.49
CA LEU A 90 -2.01 7.13 0.90
C LEU A 90 -2.34 6.44 2.23
N GLY A 91 -1.90 5.20 2.41
CA GLY A 91 -2.01 4.49 3.68
C GLY A 91 -1.26 5.21 4.79
N VAL A 92 -0.03 5.65 4.54
CA VAL A 92 0.77 6.44 5.51
C VAL A 92 0.03 7.71 5.90
N THR A 93 -0.53 8.43 4.92
CA THR A 93 -1.27 9.68 5.14
C THR A 93 -2.53 9.48 5.97
N LEU A 94 -3.27 8.39 5.72
CA LEU A 94 -4.54 8.10 6.37
C LEU A 94 -4.40 7.33 7.70
N SER A 95 -3.18 6.88 8.04
CA SER A 95 -2.92 6.22 9.31
C SER A 95 -3.29 7.12 10.49
N ARG A 96 -4.06 6.57 11.43
CA ARG A 96 -4.49 7.21 12.67
C ARG A 96 -4.27 6.26 13.85
N SER A 97 -4.33 6.80 15.07
CA SER A 97 -4.27 5.99 16.30
C SER A 97 -5.39 4.95 16.37
N GLN A 98 -6.56 5.28 15.79
CA GLN A 98 -7.70 4.39 15.59
C GLN A 98 -8.11 4.46 14.12
N LEU A 99 -7.83 3.38 13.38
CA LEU A 99 -8.29 3.24 12.00
C LEU A 99 -9.81 2.97 12.01
N PRO A 100 -10.58 3.62 11.12
CA PRO A 100 -11.99 3.30 10.97
C PRO A 100 -12.16 1.86 10.43
N PRO A 101 -13.32 1.23 10.68
CA PRO A 101 -13.67 -0.04 10.05
C PRO A 101 -13.60 0.07 8.53
N MET A 102 -12.87 -0.85 7.88
CA MET A 102 -12.75 -0.85 6.42
C MET A 102 -12.48 -2.25 5.88
N VAL A 103 -12.87 -2.48 4.63
CA VAL A 103 -12.54 -3.67 3.86
C VAL A 103 -11.78 -3.22 2.61
N ILE A 104 -10.59 -3.76 2.38
CA ILE A 104 -9.76 -3.45 1.22
C ILE A 104 -9.93 -4.58 0.19
N TYR A 105 -10.21 -4.19 -1.04
CA TYR A 105 -10.45 -5.09 -2.15
C TYR A 105 -9.24 -5.18 -3.08
N HIS A 106 -9.12 -6.33 -3.72
CA HIS A 106 -8.23 -6.56 -4.85
C HIS A 106 -9.07 -6.92 -6.07
N PHE A 107 -8.75 -6.32 -7.21
CA PHE A 107 -9.37 -6.69 -8.48
C PHE A 107 -8.51 -7.73 -9.19
N GLN A 108 -9.04 -8.93 -9.37
CA GLN A 108 -8.35 -10.03 -10.05
C GLN A 108 -9.37 -10.88 -10.81
N SER A 109 -9.00 -11.33 -12.01
CA SER A 109 -9.85 -12.21 -12.83
C SER A 109 -11.27 -11.65 -13.06
N ASN A 110 -11.37 -10.33 -13.28
CA ASN A 110 -12.63 -9.58 -13.46
C ASN A 110 -13.57 -9.56 -12.25
N GLU A 111 -13.07 -9.79 -11.04
CA GLU A 111 -13.86 -9.72 -9.82
C GLU A 111 -13.14 -8.92 -8.72
N TYR A 112 -13.93 -8.22 -7.91
CA TYR A 112 -13.49 -7.64 -6.66
C TYR A 112 -13.52 -8.68 -5.53
N ILE A 113 -12.35 -8.95 -4.98
CA ILE A 113 -12.17 -9.90 -3.88
C ILE A 113 -11.81 -9.12 -2.62
N PRO A 114 -12.55 -9.26 -1.52
CA PRO A 114 -12.13 -8.68 -0.24
C PRO A 114 -10.89 -9.43 0.23
N VAL A 115 -9.78 -8.73 0.35
CA VAL A 115 -8.48 -9.33 0.70
C VAL A 115 -7.99 -8.88 2.07
N ILE A 116 -8.48 -7.77 2.62
CA ILE A 116 -8.11 -7.35 3.97
C ILE A 116 -9.36 -6.75 4.62
N ASP A 117 -9.93 -7.45 5.60
CA ASP A 117 -11.10 -6.96 6.35
C ASP A 117 -10.66 -6.44 7.71
N LEU A 118 -10.73 -5.14 7.95
CA LEU A 118 -10.35 -4.49 9.21
C LEU A 118 -11.57 -4.12 10.08
N THR A 119 -12.75 -4.65 9.79
CA THR A 119 -13.98 -4.29 10.50
C THR A 119 -14.04 -4.81 11.93
N ASP A 120 -13.46 -5.98 12.19
CA ASP A 120 -13.42 -6.63 13.50
C ASP A 120 -12.26 -6.13 14.37
N ASN A 121 -11.07 -6.02 13.77
CA ASN A 121 -9.85 -5.63 14.46
C ASN A 121 -8.91 -4.87 13.50
N PRO A 122 -8.98 -3.53 13.46
CA PRO A 122 -8.08 -2.73 12.64
C PRO A 122 -6.60 -2.85 13.00
N ARG A 123 -6.27 -3.38 14.19
CA ARG A 123 -4.87 -3.56 14.63
C ARG A 123 -4.24 -4.85 14.13
N LYS A 124 -4.98 -5.77 13.50
CA LYS A 124 -4.41 -7.07 13.08
C LYS A 124 -3.28 -6.92 12.06
N ILE A 125 -3.32 -5.90 11.20
CA ILE A 125 -2.23 -5.56 10.27
C ILE A 125 -0.97 -5.00 10.96
N LYS A 126 -1.03 -4.75 12.28
CA LYS A 126 0.09 -4.31 13.13
C LYS A 126 0.50 -5.40 14.13
N ASP A 127 0.00 -6.63 14.00
CA ASP A 127 0.34 -7.71 14.92
C ASP A 127 1.78 -8.21 14.69
N ILE A 128 2.65 -7.98 15.68
CA ILE A 128 4.05 -8.39 15.65
C ILE A 128 4.33 -9.68 16.42
N SER A 129 3.30 -10.29 17.02
CA SER A 129 3.44 -11.49 17.86
C SER A 129 3.60 -12.78 17.06
N GLN A 130 3.14 -12.80 15.80
CA GLN A 130 3.13 -13.98 14.95
C GLN A 130 4.49 -14.25 14.29
N PRO A 131 4.86 -15.51 14.01
CA PRO A 131 6.06 -15.84 13.24
C PRO A 131 5.93 -15.46 11.75
N PHE A 132 7.07 -15.43 11.03
CA PHE A 132 7.09 -15.22 9.58
C PHE A 132 6.69 -16.51 8.84
N GLU A 133 5.41 -16.66 8.55
CA GLU A 133 4.86 -17.83 7.87
C GLU A 133 4.74 -17.63 6.36
N GLN A 134 4.41 -16.43 5.89
CA GLN A 134 4.20 -16.12 4.48
C GLN A 134 5.42 -15.50 3.81
N THR A 135 6.28 -14.86 4.60
CA THR A 135 7.43 -14.09 4.11
C THR A 135 8.77 -14.71 4.49
N ASN A 136 9.77 -14.48 3.64
CA ASN A 136 11.18 -14.63 3.96
C ASN A 136 11.75 -13.23 4.21
N VAL A 137 12.44 -13.07 5.33
CA VAL A 137 13.03 -11.80 5.75
C VAL A 137 14.54 -11.95 5.84
N SER A 138 15.28 -11.00 5.28
CA SER A 138 16.72 -10.90 5.46
C SER A 138 17.14 -9.46 5.67
N PHE A 139 18.14 -9.25 6.55
CA PHE A 139 18.66 -7.93 6.86
C PHE A 139 20.17 -7.91 6.68
N THR A 140 20.66 -6.95 5.90
CA THR A 140 22.08 -6.75 5.62
C THR A 140 22.47 -5.34 6.07
N LYS A 141 23.51 -5.21 6.90
CA LYS A 141 24.01 -3.90 7.32
C LYS A 141 24.78 -3.23 6.19
N GLY A 142 24.44 -1.97 5.91
CA GLY A 142 25.16 -1.11 4.98
C GLY A 142 26.25 -0.29 5.68
N GLN A 143 26.91 0.60 4.92
CA GLN A 143 27.84 1.57 5.49
C GLN A 143 27.12 2.75 6.14
N ASP A 144 25.99 3.16 5.57
CA ASP A 144 25.08 4.13 6.17
C ASP A 144 24.07 3.38 7.04
N THR A 145 24.37 3.30 8.33
CA THR A 145 23.52 2.59 9.30
C THR A 145 22.30 3.40 9.73
N ASN A 146 22.23 4.69 9.41
CA ASN A 146 21.10 5.54 9.75
C ASN A 146 19.98 5.44 8.70
N HIS A 147 20.28 4.92 7.51
CA HIS A 147 19.30 4.67 6.48
C HIS A 147 19.04 3.18 6.28
N CYS A 148 17.80 2.83 5.98
CA CYS A 148 17.41 1.47 5.66
C CYS A 148 16.56 1.42 4.39
N ALA A 149 17.01 0.68 3.37
CA ALA A 149 16.20 0.35 2.21
C ALA A 149 15.32 -0.86 2.53
N VAL A 150 14.00 -0.68 2.43
CA VAL A 150 13.00 -1.73 2.61
C VAL A 150 12.50 -2.17 1.25
N LEU A 151 12.81 -3.42 0.88
CA LEU A 151 12.44 -4.02 -0.39
C LEU A 151 11.32 -5.03 -0.14
N VAL A 152 10.11 -4.70 -0.55
CA VAL A 152 8.93 -5.58 -0.43
C VAL A 152 8.65 -6.25 -1.77
N GLN A 153 8.98 -7.53 -1.89
CA GLN A 153 8.89 -8.31 -3.13
C GLN A 153 7.87 -9.46 -3.00
N LEU A 154 6.61 -9.16 -3.34
CA LEU A 154 5.51 -10.14 -3.36
C LEU A 154 5.11 -10.51 -4.79
N ALA A 155 5.34 -9.63 -5.77
CA ALA A 155 5.11 -9.93 -7.18
C ALA A 155 6.29 -10.69 -7.81
N SER A 156 6.10 -11.15 -9.05
CA SER A 156 7.02 -12.03 -9.78
C SER A 156 8.37 -11.40 -10.12
N HIS A 157 8.45 -10.08 -10.17
CA HIS A 157 9.68 -9.37 -10.56
C HIS A 157 10.63 -9.18 -9.37
N SER A 158 11.88 -9.60 -9.55
CA SER A 158 12.96 -9.40 -8.57
C SER A 158 13.33 -7.92 -8.44
N LEU A 159 13.27 -7.38 -7.22
CA LEU A 159 13.61 -5.99 -6.90
C LEU A 159 15.08 -5.81 -6.54
N LYS A 160 15.70 -6.81 -5.92
CA LYS A 160 17.00 -6.66 -5.23
C LYS A 160 18.07 -6.07 -6.14
N GLY A 161 18.32 -6.70 -7.28
CA GLY A 161 19.41 -6.28 -8.17
C GLY A 161 19.23 -4.86 -8.71
N SER A 162 18.01 -4.49 -9.10
CA SER A 162 17.69 -3.17 -9.63
C SER A 162 17.78 -2.07 -8.56
N VAL A 163 17.29 -2.35 -7.35
CA VAL A 163 17.32 -1.39 -6.25
C VAL A 163 18.76 -1.16 -5.76
N LEU A 164 19.55 -2.22 -5.57
CA LEU A 164 20.95 -2.08 -5.14
C LEU A 164 21.77 -1.27 -6.15
N LYS A 165 21.60 -1.54 -7.44
CA LYS A 165 22.26 -0.76 -8.50
C LYS A 165 21.82 0.71 -8.49
N TYR A 166 20.54 0.97 -8.25
CA TYR A 166 20.02 2.33 -8.14
C TYR A 166 20.64 3.07 -6.96
N LEU A 167 20.63 2.45 -5.77
CA LEU A 167 21.21 3.03 -4.55
C LEU A 167 22.69 3.38 -4.74
N GLU A 168 23.47 2.48 -5.33
CA GLU A 168 24.87 2.73 -5.71
C GLU A 168 25.01 3.94 -6.65
N THR A 169 24.16 4.02 -7.68
CA THR A 169 24.17 5.10 -8.67
C THR A 169 23.91 6.48 -8.04
N VAL A 170 23.05 6.55 -7.04
CA VAL A 170 22.74 7.79 -6.30
C VAL A 170 23.66 8.02 -5.09
N GLY A 171 24.68 7.18 -4.89
CA GLY A 171 25.65 7.31 -3.81
C GLY A 171 25.12 6.97 -2.43
N LEU A 172 24.04 6.19 -2.33
CA LEU A 172 23.48 5.70 -1.07
C LEU A 172 23.93 4.27 -0.79
N ASN A 173 24.39 4.00 0.42
CA ASN A 173 24.77 2.65 0.88
C ASN A 173 24.07 2.28 2.20
N PRO A 174 22.71 2.26 2.22
CA PRO A 174 21.93 2.02 3.43
C PRO A 174 22.01 0.55 3.85
N SER A 175 21.60 0.26 5.09
CA SER A 175 21.22 -1.11 5.43
C SER A 175 20.04 -1.57 4.56
N VAL A 176 19.90 -2.86 4.31
CA VAL A 176 18.91 -3.42 3.40
C VAL A 176 18.07 -4.45 4.13
N LEU A 177 16.78 -4.18 4.23
CA LEU A 177 15.75 -5.11 4.69
C LEU A 177 15.01 -5.66 3.48
N GLU A 178 15.19 -6.95 3.19
CA GLU A 178 14.51 -7.64 2.11
C GLU A 178 13.39 -8.50 2.67
N ILE A 179 12.18 -8.27 2.19
CA ILE A 179 10.98 -9.01 2.57
C ILE A 179 10.38 -9.58 1.28
N SER A 180 10.37 -10.90 1.15
CA SER A 180 9.85 -11.57 -0.03
C SER A 180 8.75 -12.56 0.33
N HIS A 181 7.75 -12.72 -0.53
CA HIS A 181 6.73 -13.75 -0.31
C HIS A 181 7.30 -15.13 -0.66
N LYS A 182 6.97 -16.17 0.14
CA LYS A 182 7.39 -17.56 -0.15
C LYS A 182 6.81 -18.09 -1.47
N ASN A 183 5.67 -17.55 -1.89
CA ASN A 183 5.02 -17.82 -3.19
C ASN A 183 5.00 -16.57 -4.08
N ALA A 184 6.10 -15.81 -4.16
CA ALA A 184 6.14 -14.57 -4.95
C ALA A 184 5.68 -14.79 -6.41
N GLY A 185 4.86 -13.87 -6.92
CA GLY A 185 4.30 -13.95 -8.27
C GLY A 185 3.03 -14.80 -8.42
N ASN A 186 2.62 -15.52 -7.38
CA ASN A 186 1.35 -16.26 -7.35
C ASN A 186 0.74 -16.22 -5.94
N LEU A 187 0.43 -15.02 -5.44
CA LEU A 187 -0.27 -14.86 -4.18
C LEU A 187 -1.70 -15.38 -4.35
N GLN A 188 -2.09 -16.31 -3.49
CA GLN A 188 -3.48 -16.74 -3.42
C GLN A 188 -4.34 -15.59 -2.89
N THR A 189 -5.54 -15.44 -3.42
CA THR A 189 -6.50 -14.42 -3.02
C THR A 189 -7.25 -14.87 -1.78
N TRP A 190 -6.67 -14.58 -0.61
CA TRP A 190 -7.22 -14.84 0.73
C TRP A 190 -7.11 -13.58 1.60
N ASP A 191 -7.29 -13.72 2.93
CA ASP A 191 -7.03 -12.62 3.86
C ASP A 191 -5.52 -12.30 3.92
N TRP A 192 -5.12 -11.21 3.26
CA TRP A 192 -3.76 -10.67 3.20
C TRP A 192 -3.35 -9.88 4.44
N SER A 193 -4.18 -9.83 5.49
CA SER A 193 -3.84 -9.15 6.74
C SER A 193 -2.56 -9.71 7.37
N LYS A 194 -2.31 -11.01 7.19
CA LYS A 194 -1.13 -11.69 7.74
C LYS A 194 0.15 -11.25 7.04
N GLU A 195 0.14 -11.16 5.71
CA GLU A 195 1.26 -10.68 4.90
C GLU A 195 1.62 -9.24 5.31
N VAL A 196 0.61 -8.38 5.49
CA VAL A 196 0.82 -7.01 5.94
C VAL A 196 1.44 -6.98 7.35
N ALA A 197 0.92 -7.79 8.27
CA ALA A 197 1.44 -7.89 9.63
C ALA A 197 2.90 -8.37 9.66
N GLU A 198 3.26 -9.36 8.83
CA GLU A 198 4.63 -9.85 8.70
C GLU A 198 5.57 -8.78 8.11
N ILE A 199 5.14 -8.05 7.08
CA ILE A 199 5.93 -6.94 6.50
C ILE A 199 6.16 -5.86 7.57
N TYR A 200 5.11 -5.47 8.29
CA TYR A 200 5.20 -4.50 9.38
C TYR A 200 6.14 -4.98 10.49
N LYS A 201 6.01 -6.23 10.93
CA LYS A 201 6.87 -6.85 11.94
C LYS A 201 8.35 -6.79 11.55
N ALA A 202 8.68 -7.12 10.31
CA ALA A 202 10.07 -7.08 9.82
C ALA A 202 10.69 -5.68 9.97
N VAL A 203 9.92 -4.63 9.66
CA VAL A 203 10.36 -3.24 9.88
C VAL A 203 10.53 -2.94 11.37
N GLN A 204 9.59 -3.38 12.22
CA GLN A 204 9.67 -3.18 13.66
C GLN A 204 10.86 -3.90 14.31
N GLU A 205 11.25 -5.07 13.82
CA GLU A 205 12.45 -5.78 14.29
C GLU A 205 13.72 -4.99 13.99
N VAL A 206 13.85 -4.42 12.78
CA VAL A 206 14.98 -3.54 12.45
C VAL A 206 15.02 -2.30 13.36
N ARG A 207 13.87 -1.69 13.64
CA ARG A 207 13.77 -0.53 14.54
C ARG A 207 14.17 -0.83 15.98
N LYS A 208 13.93 -2.06 16.44
CA LYS A 208 14.30 -2.48 17.79
C LYS A 208 15.82 -2.54 17.97
N ASP A 209 16.51 -2.98 16.93
CA ASP A 209 17.93 -3.28 16.99
C ASP A 209 18.82 -2.19 16.38
N SER A 210 18.24 -1.15 15.76
CA SER A 210 18.98 -0.08 15.09
C SER A 210 18.21 1.25 15.11
N TYR A 211 18.93 2.35 15.32
CA TYR A 211 18.39 3.69 15.08
C TYR A 211 18.40 3.95 13.58
N ILE A 212 17.21 4.00 12.98
CA ILE A 212 17.02 4.32 11.56
C ILE A 212 16.40 5.72 11.49
N GLU A 213 17.14 6.67 10.91
CA GLU A 213 16.65 8.01 10.64
C GLU A 213 15.64 8.02 9.48
N ARG A 214 15.89 7.23 8.42
CA ARG A 214 15.03 7.22 7.23
C ARG A 214 14.91 5.83 6.61
N PHE A 215 13.68 5.46 6.25
CA PHE A 215 13.40 4.29 5.45
C PHE A 215 13.18 4.66 3.98
N HIS A 216 13.86 3.94 3.09
CA HIS A 216 13.73 4.04 1.64
C HIS A 216 12.87 2.87 1.14
N ILE A 217 11.62 3.14 0.74
CA ILE A 217 10.60 2.13 0.48
C ILE A 217 10.53 1.79 -1.02
N PHE A 218 10.76 0.52 -1.35
CA PHE A 218 10.66 -0.02 -2.71
C PHE A 218 9.65 -1.17 -2.75
N LEU A 219 8.63 -1.06 -3.60
CA LEU A 219 7.49 -1.98 -3.62
C LEU A 219 7.35 -2.71 -4.95
N SER A 220 7.21 -4.03 -4.86
CA SER A 220 6.78 -4.95 -5.92
C SER A 220 5.70 -5.84 -5.30
N SER A 221 4.52 -5.26 -5.09
CA SER A 221 3.43 -5.87 -4.32
C SER A 221 2.07 -5.50 -4.90
N PRO A 222 1.02 -6.29 -4.62
CA PRO A 222 -0.36 -5.86 -4.85
C PRO A 222 -0.64 -4.51 -4.19
N VAL A 223 -1.43 -3.67 -4.87
CA VAL A 223 -1.80 -2.31 -4.41
C VAL A 223 -2.48 -2.34 -3.04
N SER A 224 -3.34 -3.35 -2.81
CA SER A 224 -4.06 -3.55 -1.54
C SER A 224 -3.10 -3.79 -0.36
N ILE A 225 -2.03 -4.59 -0.57
CA ILE A 225 -1.01 -4.82 0.46
C ILE A 225 -0.18 -3.56 0.68
N ALA A 226 0.20 -2.85 -0.39
CA ALA A 226 0.93 -1.60 -0.28
C ALA A 226 0.17 -0.55 0.55
N PHE A 227 -1.13 -0.37 0.28
CA PHE A 227 -1.99 0.53 1.04
C PHE A 227 -2.09 0.14 2.51
N ALA A 228 -2.39 -1.13 2.79
CA ALA A 228 -2.50 -1.62 4.16
C ALA A 228 -1.18 -1.55 4.94
N PHE A 229 -0.05 -1.78 4.27
CA PHE A 229 1.26 -1.60 4.87
C PHE A 229 1.53 -0.12 5.20
N GLY A 230 1.13 0.80 4.33
CA GLY A 230 1.17 2.24 4.64
C GLY A 230 0.33 2.59 5.88
N LEU A 231 -0.89 2.05 6.00
CA LEU A 231 -1.75 2.20 7.18
C LEU A 231 -1.10 1.59 8.44
N ALA A 232 -0.40 0.46 8.28
CA ALA A 232 0.29 -0.22 9.36
C ALA A 232 1.42 0.66 9.92
N LEU A 233 2.27 1.18 9.02
CA LEU A 233 3.47 1.93 9.33
C LEU A 233 3.16 3.35 9.84
N GLY A 234 2.30 4.09 9.16
CA GLY A 234 1.93 5.47 9.50
C GLY A 234 3.09 6.48 9.42
N LYS A 235 2.89 7.67 10.01
CA LYS A 235 3.82 8.83 9.93
C LYS A 235 4.88 8.87 11.04
N TYR A 236 5.21 7.74 11.66
CA TYR A 236 6.11 7.75 12.81
C TYR A 236 7.60 7.84 12.44
N ASP A 237 7.93 7.48 11.20
CA ASP A 237 9.31 7.40 10.72
C ASP A 237 9.46 8.30 9.49
N LYS A 238 10.66 8.82 9.25
CA LYS A 238 10.93 9.51 7.98
C LYS A 238 10.97 8.48 6.87
N LEU A 239 10.20 8.71 5.81
CA LEU A 239 10.06 7.78 4.69
C LEU A 239 10.41 8.49 3.39
N THR A 240 11.05 7.78 2.48
CA THR A 240 11.11 8.15 1.07
C THR A 240 10.61 6.97 0.25
N ILE A 241 9.60 7.21 -0.58
CA ILE A 241 8.92 6.17 -1.36
C ILE A 241 9.37 6.28 -2.81
N TYR A 242 9.75 5.15 -3.39
CA TYR A 242 10.28 5.06 -4.73
C TYR A 242 9.31 4.36 -5.68
N GLN A 243 9.12 4.95 -6.86
CA GLN A 243 8.35 4.37 -7.95
C GLN A 243 9.30 3.81 -9.01
N TYR A 244 9.03 2.59 -9.46
CA TYR A 244 9.70 2.02 -10.63
C TYR A 244 9.21 2.71 -11.91
N VAL A 245 10.14 3.26 -12.69
CA VAL A 245 9.86 3.93 -13.96
C VAL A 245 10.60 3.18 -15.07
N PRO A 246 9.91 2.30 -15.82
CA PRO A 246 10.56 1.57 -16.90
C PRO A 246 11.12 2.53 -17.94
N ASN A 247 12.28 2.20 -18.51
CA ASN A 247 12.95 2.97 -19.58
C ASN A 247 13.43 4.38 -19.18
N SER A 248 13.47 4.72 -17.89
CA SER A 248 14.12 5.93 -17.38
C SER A 248 15.64 5.69 -17.17
N PRO A 249 16.51 6.72 -17.34
CA PRO A 249 17.93 6.63 -16.99
C PRO A 249 18.15 6.16 -15.54
N ASN A 250 17.26 6.62 -14.64
CA ASN A 250 17.12 6.11 -13.29
C ASN A 250 15.83 5.29 -13.22
N ILE A 251 15.97 3.96 -13.11
CA ILE A 251 14.83 3.03 -13.09
C ILE A 251 13.93 3.17 -11.85
N TYR A 252 14.38 3.93 -10.84
CA TYR A 252 13.56 4.37 -9.71
C TYR A 252 13.63 5.89 -9.57
N THR A 253 12.50 6.46 -9.17
CA THR A 253 12.37 7.88 -8.83
C THR A 253 11.77 7.99 -7.43
N ALA A 254 12.35 8.85 -6.59
CA ALA A 254 11.72 9.23 -5.32
C ALA A 254 10.48 10.07 -5.63
N VAL A 255 9.31 9.62 -5.20
CA VAL A 255 8.02 10.23 -5.58
C VAL A 255 7.27 10.85 -4.41
N LEU A 256 7.52 10.40 -3.18
CA LEU A 256 6.90 10.93 -1.98
C LEU A 256 7.91 10.89 -0.83
N SER A 257 7.90 11.93 0.02
CA SER A 257 8.68 11.98 1.25
C SER A 257 7.78 12.32 2.44
N PHE A 258 8.05 11.70 3.57
CA PHE A 258 7.43 12.02 4.86
C PHE A 258 8.58 12.30 5.84
N ASP A 259 8.52 13.44 6.53
CA ASP A 259 9.54 13.92 7.47
C ASP A 259 9.02 14.00 8.91
#